data_AF-A0A4P6I6C8-F1
#
_entry.id   AF-A0A4P6I6C8-F1
#
_cell.length_a   1.000
_cell.length_b   1.000
_cell.length_c   1.000
_cell.angle_alpha   90.00
_cell.angle_beta   90.00
_cell.angle_gamma   90.00
#
_symmetry.space_group_name_H-M   'P 1'
#
loop_
_entity.id
_entity.type
_entity.pdbx_description
1 polymer ?
#
loop_
_entity_poly.entity_id
_entity_poly.type
_entity_poly.pdbx_seq_one_letter_code
_entity_poly.pdbx_strand_id
1 'polypeptide(L)'
;MRIDEDLLPHILALREKFTKYKIKDVYQFTSAYTWRVYELLVQNKDIKKREFDLEEFKWKVGVTEKYSAIGDLKKRVIEPSVYEINKYSDIKVQYDQVKRGRRVTGFIFYITENQDTKTHQKKVRDKVERAFPPQPPKNPDFALRLREEFKVSPKQADQLARLWEGREAQAEKFLARIKRDHEAGTVKSLGGLTFKILRNEGQKEFLPGV
;
A
#
# COMPACT_ATOMS: atom_id res chain seq x y z
N MET A 1 -6.54 -29.35 10.68
CA MET A 1 -5.20 -28.90 11.15
C MET A 1 -5.43 -27.96 12.33
N ARG A 2 -5.11 -28.39 13.57
CA ARG A 2 -5.14 -27.52 14.76
C ARG A 2 -3.76 -26.87 14.89
N ILE A 3 -3.72 -25.56 15.08
CA ILE A 3 -2.49 -24.82 15.38
C ILE A 3 -2.36 -24.78 16.90
N ASP A 4 -1.15 -25.03 17.41
CA ASP A 4 -0.82 -25.01 18.83
C ASP A 4 -0.98 -23.59 19.42
N GLU A 5 -1.58 -23.49 20.61
CA GLU A 5 -1.86 -22.21 21.28
C GLU A 5 -0.58 -21.49 21.71
N ASP A 6 0.51 -22.20 21.93
CA ASP A 6 1.81 -21.60 22.26
C ASP A 6 2.51 -20.97 21.05
N LEU A 7 2.10 -21.35 19.84
CA LEU A 7 2.61 -20.77 18.60
C LEU A 7 1.86 -19.49 18.18
N LEU A 8 0.70 -19.22 18.76
CA LEU A 8 -0.13 -18.05 18.43
C LEU A 8 0.61 -16.71 18.59
N PRO A 9 1.32 -16.43 19.71
CA PRO A 9 2.05 -15.18 19.87
C PRO A 9 3.11 -14.98 18.80
N HIS A 10 3.80 -16.06 18.42
CA HIS A 10 4.82 -16.04 17.38
C HIS A 10 4.24 -15.86 15.98
N ILE A 11 3.12 -16.53 15.66
CA ILE A 11 2.42 -16.37 14.38
C ILE A 11 1.84 -14.94 14.26
N LEU A 12 1.31 -14.39 15.34
CA LEU A 12 0.78 -13.02 15.37
C LEU A 12 1.89 -11.98 15.22
N ALA A 13 3.04 -12.15 15.88
CA ALA A 13 4.22 -11.29 15.71
C ALA A 13 4.81 -11.40 14.29
N LEU A 14 4.76 -12.59 13.68
CA LEU A 14 5.14 -12.79 12.28
C LEU A 14 4.17 -12.06 11.33
N ARG A 15 2.87 -11.98 11.67
CA ARG A 15 1.84 -11.29 10.86
C ARG A 15 2.20 -9.83 10.55
N GLU A 16 2.96 -9.17 11.43
CA GLU A 16 3.44 -7.80 11.22
C GLU A 16 4.60 -7.71 10.23
N LYS A 17 5.35 -8.79 10.03
CA LYS A 17 6.50 -8.86 9.13
C LYS A 17 6.15 -9.35 7.71
N PHE A 18 4.89 -9.75 7.46
CA PHE A 18 4.47 -10.13 6.11
C PHE A 18 4.10 -8.93 5.26
N THR A 19 4.48 -9.01 3.99
CA THR A 19 4.04 -8.04 2.99
C THR A 19 2.58 -8.30 2.64
N LYS A 20 1.71 -7.34 2.97
CA LYS A 20 0.28 -7.41 2.65
C LYS A 20 0.05 -6.91 1.24
N TYR A 21 -0.10 -7.81 0.28
CA TYR A 21 -0.60 -7.50 -1.05
C TYR A 21 -2.01 -8.08 -1.23
N LYS A 22 -2.79 -7.54 -2.18
CA LYS A 22 -4.15 -8.03 -2.42
C LYS A 22 -4.05 -9.22 -3.35
N ILE A 23 -4.65 -10.35 -2.96
CA ILE A 23 -4.68 -11.58 -3.79
C ILE A 23 -5.16 -11.31 -5.21
N LYS A 24 -6.14 -10.39 -5.37
CA LYS A 24 -6.65 -9.98 -6.69
C LYS A 24 -5.59 -9.40 -7.65
N ASP A 25 -4.44 -8.96 -7.15
CA ASP A 25 -3.36 -8.39 -7.95
C ASP A 25 -2.33 -9.46 -8.37
N VAL A 26 -2.45 -10.70 -7.87
CA VAL A 26 -1.45 -11.76 -8.09
C VAL A 26 -2.04 -13.13 -8.43
N TYR A 27 -3.36 -13.35 -8.29
CA TYR A 27 -4.00 -14.65 -8.51
C TYR A 27 -3.82 -15.21 -9.93
N GLN A 28 -3.46 -14.36 -10.90
CA GLN A 28 -3.22 -14.75 -12.30
C GLN A 28 -1.78 -15.21 -12.57
N PHE A 29 -0.89 -15.13 -11.59
CA PHE A 29 0.47 -15.64 -11.72
C PHE A 29 0.46 -17.17 -11.78
N THR A 30 1.04 -17.71 -12.85
CA THR A 30 1.06 -19.16 -13.08
C THR A 30 2.31 -19.82 -12.52
N SER A 31 3.40 -19.05 -12.35
CA SER A 31 4.68 -19.56 -11.87
C SER A 31 4.92 -19.21 -10.41
N ALA A 32 5.26 -20.21 -9.59
CA ALA A 32 5.68 -20.01 -8.20
C ALA A 32 6.90 -19.07 -8.08
N TYR A 33 7.75 -19.01 -9.12
CA TYR A 33 8.84 -18.05 -9.18
C TYR A 33 8.34 -16.61 -9.30
N THR A 34 7.30 -16.37 -10.11
CA THR A 34 6.68 -15.04 -10.24
C THR A 34 6.16 -14.55 -8.90
N TRP A 35 5.45 -15.40 -8.17
CA TRP A 35 4.99 -15.10 -6.82
C TRP A 35 6.15 -14.64 -5.93
N ARG A 36 7.25 -15.41 -5.95
CA ARG A 36 8.40 -15.11 -5.11
C ARG A 36 9.15 -13.85 -5.53
N VAL A 37 9.35 -13.62 -6.82
CA VAL A 37 9.96 -12.39 -7.34
C VAL A 37 9.09 -11.19 -6.99
N TYR A 38 7.78 -11.27 -7.19
CA TYR A 38 6.85 -10.19 -6.85
C TYR A 38 6.95 -9.82 -5.37
N GLU A 39 6.93 -10.81 -4.47
CA GLU A 39 7.08 -10.60 -3.02
C GLU A 39 8.36 -9.83 -2.67
N LEU A 40 9.49 -10.22 -3.27
CA LEU A 40 10.77 -9.58 -3.05
C LEU A 40 10.79 -8.13 -3.53
N LEU A 41 10.06 -7.81 -4.59
CA LEU A 41 10.02 -6.47 -5.17
C LEU A 41 9.03 -5.56 -4.43
N VAL A 42 7.85 -6.05 -4.08
CA VAL A 42 6.81 -5.23 -3.43
C VAL A 42 7.24 -4.75 -2.04
N GLN A 43 8.14 -5.48 -1.35
CA GLN A 43 8.80 -5.03 -0.12
C GLN A 43 9.58 -3.72 -0.27
N ASN A 44 10.05 -3.42 -1.48
CA ASN A 44 10.85 -2.23 -1.80
C ASN A 44 10.12 -1.30 -2.77
N LYS A 45 8.78 -1.40 -2.87
CA LYS A 45 7.97 -0.59 -3.80
C LYS A 45 8.15 0.91 -3.59
N ASP A 46 8.26 1.37 -2.34
CA ASP A 46 8.43 2.80 -2.02
C ASP A 46 9.80 3.34 -2.43
N ILE A 47 10.83 2.49 -2.38
CA ILE A 47 12.21 2.82 -2.79
C ILE A 47 12.35 2.81 -4.32
N LYS A 48 11.43 2.13 -5.04
CA LYS A 48 11.37 2.02 -6.51
C LYS A 48 12.56 1.32 -7.17
N LYS A 49 13.52 0.83 -6.37
CA LYS A 49 14.71 0.13 -6.84
C LYS A 49 15.03 -1.00 -5.86
N ARG A 50 15.41 -2.16 -6.39
CA ARG A 50 15.95 -3.28 -5.59
C ARG A 50 17.10 -3.96 -6.32
N GLU A 51 18.20 -4.16 -5.62
CA GLU A 51 19.40 -4.81 -6.14
C GLU A 51 19.63 -6.12 -5.40
N PHE A 52 20.11 -7.13 -6.14
CA PHE A 52 20.47 -8.44 -5.61
C PHE A 52 21.77 -8.92 -6.23
N ASP A 53 22.64 -9.48 -5.41
CA ASP A 53 23.71 -10.33 -5.91
C ASP A 53 23.14 -11.61 -6.52
N LEU A 54 23.87 -12.23 -7.44
CA LEU A 54 23.39 -13.41 -8.17
C LEU A 54 23.01 -14.55 -7.23
N GLU A 55 23.89 -14.90 -6.28
CA GLU A 55 23.65 -15.99 -5.32
C GLU A 55 22.54 -15.63 -4.33
N GLU A 56 22.49 -14.37 -3.88
CA GLU A 56 21.41 -13.88 -3.01
C GLU A 56 20.05 -14.01 -3.72
N PHE A 57 19.97 -13.59 -4.98
CA PHE A 57 18.76 -13.72 -5.78
C PHE A 57 18.35 -15.18 -5.87
N LYS A 58 19.23 -16.08 -6.34
CA LYS A 58 18.94 -17.51 -6.50
C LYS A 58 18.46 -18.14 -5.20
N TRP A 59 19.09 -17.80 -4.08
CA TRP A 59 18.66 -18.26 -2.76
C TRP A 59 17.25 -17.78 -2.42
N LYS A 60 16.97 -16.48 -2.59
CA LYS A 60 15.66 -15.90 -2.26
C LYS A 60 14.52 -16.44 -3.12
N VAL A 61 14.76 -16.75 -4.41
CA VAL A 61 13.77 -17.41 -5.28
C VAL A 61 13.70 -18.93 -5.14
N GLY A 62 14.58 -19.56 -4.35
CA GLY A 62 14.60 -21.01 -4.13
C GLY A 62 15.18 -21.82 -5.29
N VAL A 63 16.18 -21.27 -5.99
CA VAL A 63 16.82 -21.86 -7.17
C VAL A 63 18.35 -21.92 -7.06
N THR A 64 18.91 -21.92 -5.84
CA THR A 64 20.37 -21.94 -5.58
C THR A 64 21.12 -22.94 -6.45
N GLU A 65 20.69 -24.21 -6.42
CA GLU A 65 21.33 -25.32 -7.16
C GLU A 65 20.83 -25.49 -8.60
N LYS A 66 19.97 -24.58 -9.09
CA LYS A 66 19.39 -24.66 -10.44
C LYS A 66 20.00 -23.60 -11.34
N TYR A 67 19.94 -23.85 -12.66
CA TYR A 67 20.34 -22.90 -13.70
C TYR A 67 21.78 -22.37 -13.52
N SER A 68 22.76 -23.23 -13.77
CA SER A 68 24.18 -22.85 -13.75
C SER A 68 24.50 -21.78 -14.80
N ALA A 69 23.86 -21.86 -15.98
CA ALA A 69 23.93 -20.82 -16.99
C ALA A 69 22.98 -19.66 -16.65
N ILE A 70 23.52 -18.44 -16.65
CA ILE A 70 22.75 -17.21 -16.40
C ILE A 70 21.59 -17.03 -17.40
N GLY A 71 21.77 -17.49 -18.64
CA GLY A 71 20.74 -17.47 -19.67
C GLY A 71 19.50 -18.29 -19.29
N ASP A 72 19.68 -19.43 -18.64
CA ASP A 72 18.57 -20.26 -18.17
C ASP A 72 17.84 -19.61 -17.00
N LEU A 73 18.57 -19.00 -16.06
CA LEU A 73 17.96 -18.26 -14.95
C LEU A 73 17.10 -17.12 -15.48
N LYS A 74 17.60 -16.38 -16.48
CA LYS A 74 16.83 -15.32 -17.12
C LYS A 74 15.58 -15.86 -17.81
N LYS A 75 15.74 -16.84 -18.70
CA LYS A 75 14.66 -17.38 -19.54
C LYS A 75 13.56 -18.09 -18.74
N ARG A 76 13.92 -18.76 -17.63
CA ARG A 76 12.99 -19.60 -16.86
C ARG A 76 12.46 -18.94 -15.59
N VAL A 77 13.16 -17.95 -15.05
CA VAL A 77 12.77 -17.30 -13.79
C VAL A 77 12.50 -15.82 -14.04
N ILE A 78 13.51 -15.04 -14.44
CA ILE A 78 13.40 -13.57 -14.44
C ILE A 78 12.42 -13.06 -15.50
N GLU A 79 12.59 -13.46 -16.76
CA GLU A 79 11.78 -12.95 -17.87
C GLU A 79 10.29 -13.34 -17.74
N PRO A 80 9.94 -14.60 -17.42
CA PRO A 80 8.54 -14.96 -17.15
C PRO A 80 7.95 -14.20 -15.97
N SER A 81 8.72 -14.03 -14.89
CA SER A 81 8.25 -13.30 -13.70
C SER A 81 7.99 -11.83 -14.02
N VAL A 82 8.90 -11.17 -14.71
CA VAL A 82 8.76 -9.76 -15.11
C VAL A 82 7.55 -9.59 -16.04
N TYR A 83 7.34 -10.50 -16.99
CA TYR A 83 6.18 -10.46 -17.87
C TYR A 83 4.86 -10.57 -17.10
N GLU A 84 4.71 -11.59 -16.24
CA GLU A 84 3.48 -11.80 -15.47
C GLU A 84 3.22 -10.64 -14.50
N ILE A 85 4.26 -10.17 -13.79
CA ILE A 85 4.17 -9.02 -12.88
C ILE A 85 3.66 -7.78 -13.62
N ASN A 86 4.25 -7.46 -14.78
CA ASN A 86 3.87 -6.30 -15.58
C ASN A 86 2.45 -6.38 -16.13
N LYS A 87 1.97 -7.60 -16.37
CA LYS A 87 0.66 -7.84 -16.98
C LYS A 87 -0.47 -7.83 -15.95
N TYR A 88 -0.26 -8.43 -14.78
CA TYR A 88 -1.35 -8.74 -13.86
C TYR A 88 -1.30 -7.99 -12.54
N SER A 89 -0.14 -7.45 -12.15
CA SER A 89 0.05 -6.87 -10.82
C SER A 89 -0.12 -5.35 -10.75
N ASP A 90 -0.11 -4.83 -9.54
CA ASP A 90 -0.16 -3.40 -9.24
C ASP A 90 1.17 -2.66 -9.50
N ILE A 91 2.23 -3.37 -9.91
CA ILE A 91 3.54 -2.81 -10.24
C ILE A 91 3.98 -3.16 -11.66
N LYS A 92 4.81 -2.29 -12.25
CA LYS A 92 5.64 -2.60 -13.42
C LYS A 92 7.10 -2.64 -13.02
N VAL A 93 7.82 -3.57 -13.63
CA VAL A 93 9.18 -3.94 -13.34
C VAL A 93 9.98 -3.97 -14.63
N GLN A 94 11.16 -3.34 -14.58
CA GLN A 94 12.24 -3.52 -15.53
C GLN A 94 13.48 -3.96 -14.77
N TYR A 95 14.42 -4.63 -15.44
CA TYR A 95 15.64 -5.08 -14.79
C TYR A 95 16.86 -4.91 -15.66
N ASP A 96 17.99 -4.62 -15.01
CA ASP A 96 19.32 -4.59 -15.60
C ASP A 96 20.23 -5.63 -14.93
N GLN A 97 21.32 -5.96 -15.63
CA GLN A 97 22.34 -6.88 -15.14
C GLN A 97 23.53 -6.09 -14.60
N VAL A 98 23.97 -6.43 -13.39
CA VAL A 98 25.25 -5.96 -12.86
C VAL A 98 26.34 -6.87 -13.41
N LYS A 99 27.39 -6.30 -14.00
CA LYS A 99 28.49 -7.04 -14.61
C LYS A 99 29.83 -6.64 -14.02
N ARG A 100 30.70 -7.64 -13.84
CA ARG A 100 32.13 -7.46 -13.57
C ARG A 100 32.91 -8.09 -14.72
N GLY A 101 33.36 -7.26 -15.65
CA GLY A 101 33.89 -7.71 -16.94
C GLY A 101 32.80 -8.43 -17.75
N ARG A 102 33.07 -9.67 -18.17
CA ARG A 102 32.11 -10.50 -18.93
C ARG A 102 31.11 -11.26 -18.04
N ARG A 103 31.36 -11.36 -16.74
CA ARG A 103 30.50 -12.12 -15.81
C ARG A 103 29.39 -11.23 -15.26
N VAL A 104 28.18 -11.76 -15.24
CA VAL A 104 27.04 -11.18 -14.51
C VAL A 104 27.21 -11.50 -13.03
N THR A 105 27.15 -10.49 -12.17
CA THR A 105 27.32 -10.60 -10.72
C THR A 105 26.03 -10.38 -9.96
N GLY A 106 25.01 -9.79 -10.59
CA GLY A 106 23.73 -9.51 -9.95
C GLY A 106 22.71 -8.87 -10.87
N PHE A 107 21.60 -8.43 -10.29
CA PHE A 107 20.48 -7.80 -10.99
C PHE A 107 19.98 -6.57 -10.24
N ILE A 108 19.60 -5.55 -11.00
CA ILE A 108 18.92 -4.36 -10.49
C ILE A 108 17.52 -4.35 -11.06
N PHE A 109 16.51 -4.31 -10.21
CA PHE A 109 15.11 -4.18 -10.56
C PHE A 109 14.62 -2.75 -10.27
N TYR A 110 13.93 -2.17 -11.25
CA TYR A 110 13.27 -0.87 -11.16
C TYR A 110 11.77 -1.08 -11.10
N ILE A 111 11.12 -0.46 -10.12
CA ILE A 111 9.73 -0.71 -9.76
C ILE A 111 8.93 0.58 -9.91
N THR A 112 7.82 0.49 -10.63
CA THR A 112 6.88 1.60 -10.85
C THR A 112 5.44 1.14 -10.62
N GLU A 113 4.51 2.06 -10.42
CA GLU A 113 3.10 1.69 -10.35
C GLU A 113 2.55 1.25 -11.70
N ASN A 114 1.84 0.13 -11.72
CA ASN A 114 1.09 -0.29 -12.90
C ASN A 114 -0.21 0.50 -12.98
N GLN A 115 -0.31 1.41 -13.95
CA GLN A 115 -1.57 2.14 -14.18
C GLN A 115 -2.62 1.25 -14.84
N ASP A 116 -2.23 0.20 -15.56
CA ASP A 116 -3.14 -0.59 -16.40
C ASP A 116 -4.13 -1.40 -15.55
N THR A 117 -3.65 -1.92 -14.42
CA THR A 117 -4.43 -2.72 -13.45
C THR A 117 -5.25 -1.88 -12.47
N LYS A 118 -5.15 -0.53 -12.52
CA LYS A 118 -6.03 0.33 -11.73
C LYS A 118 -7.48 0.23 -12.23
N THR A 119 -8.43 0.16 -11.30
CA THR A 119 -9.85 0.25 -11.62
C THR A 119 -10.15 1.57 -12.35
N HIS A 120 -11.17 1.57 -13.22
CA HIS A 120 -11.59 2.76 -13.95
C HIS A 120 -11.87 3.94 -12.99
N GLN A 121 -12.55 3.68 -11.87
CA GLN A 121 -12.78 4.67 -10.81
C GLN A 121 -11.48 5.28 -10.26
N LYS A 122 -10.45 4.46 -10.02
CA LYS A 122 -9.15 4.94 -9.52
C LYS A 122 -8.42 5.76 -10.58
N LYS A 123 -8.46 5.34 -11.86
CA LYS A 123 -7.89 6.10 -12.98
C LYS A 123 -8.55 7.48 -13.14
N VAL A 124 -9.89 7.52 -13.10
CA VAL A 124 -10.67 8.76 -13.18
C VAL A 124 -10.34 9.66 -12.00
N ARG A 125 -10.34 9.13 -10.77
CA ARG A 125 -9.96 9.89 -9.57
C ARG A 125 -8.55 10.46 -9.67
N ASP A 126 -7.55 9.66 -10.05
CA ASP A 126 -6.16 10.09 -10.18
C ASP A 126 -5.97 11.15 -11.29
N LYS A 127 -6.81 11.14 -12.34
CA LYS A 127 -6.83 12.16 -13.39
C LYS A 127 -7.47 13.45 -12.91
N VAL A 128 -8.60 13.35 -12.21
CA VAL A 128 -9.29 14.51 -11.60
C VAL A 128 -8.41 15.17 -10.55
N GLU A 129 -7.79 14.41 -9.65
CA GLU A 129 -6.93 14.93 -8.57
C GLU A 129 -5.65 15.59 -9.13
N ARG A 130 -5.16 15.16 -10.31
CA ARG A 130 -4.06 15.84 -11.02
C ARG A 130 -4.48 17.11 -11.74
N ALA A 131 -5.63 17.10 -12.41
CA ALA A 131 -6.14 18.26 -13.15
C ALA A 131 -6.65 19.35 -12.20
N PHE A 132 -7.23 18.94 -11.07
CA PHE A 132 -7.81 19.79 -10.05
C PHE A 132 -7.28 19.36 -8.68
N PRO A 133 -6.03 19.76 -8.34
CA PRO A 133 -5.47 19.43 -7.05
C PRO A 133 -6.34 20.04 -5.94
N PRO A 134 -6.59 19.29 -4.86
CA PRO A 134 -7.47 19.77 -3.80
C PRO A 134 -6.84 20.99 -3.10
N GLN A 135 -7.46 22.17 -3.24
CA GLN A 135 -6.98 23.44 -2.63
C GLN A 135 -6.90 23.39 -1.09
N PRO A 136 -5.84 23.83 -0.42
CA PRO A 136 -5.73 23.71 1.04
C PRO A 136 -7.00 24.18 1.79
N PRO A 137 -7.39 23.52 2.90
CA PRO A 137 -8.57 23.94 3.66
C PRO A 137 -8.41 25.39 4.12
N LYS A 138 -9.49 26.19 4.08
CA LYS A 138 -9.44 27.59 4.50
C LYS A 138 -9.07 27.77 5.97
N ASN A 139 -9.37 26.77 6.80
CA ASN A 139 -8.94 26.70 8.19
C ASN A 139 -7.96 25.52 8.37
N PRO A 140 -6.64 25.77 8.23
CA PRO A 140 -5.62 24.74 8.45
C PRO A 140 -5.55 24.27 9.91
N ASP A 141 -5.90 25.11 10.88
CA ASP A 141 -5.79 24.80 12.31
C ASP A 141 -6.76 23.69 12.71
N PHE A 142 -7.97 23.70 12.14
CA PHE A 142 -8.92 22.62 12.34
C PHE A 142 -8.39 21.27 11.79
N ALA A 143 -7.74 21.28 10.61
CA ALA A 143 -7.10 20.10 10.07
C ALA A 143 -5.92 19.63 10.95
N LEU A 144 -5.14 20.56 11.50
CA LEU A 144 -4.02 20.25 12.39
C LEU A 144 -4.51 19.56 13.67
N ARG A 145 -5.55 20.11 14.32
CA ARG A 145 -6.15 19.50 15.51
C ARG A 145 -6.68 18.09 15.26
N LEU A 146 -7.33 17.84 14.12
CA LEU A 146 -7.78 16.49 13.74
C LEU A 146 -6.61 15.50 13.60
N ARG A 147 -5.46 15.95 13.10
CA ARG A 147 -4.26 15.12 12.97
C ARG A 147 -3.64 14.83 14.33
N GLU A 148 -3.47 15.85 15.16
CA GLU A 148 -2.73 15.76 16.41
C GLU A 148 -3.54 15.13 17.53
N GLU A 149 -4.76 15.63 17.77
CA GLU A 149 -5.61 15.20 18.87
C GLU A 149 -6.34 13.90 18.54
N PHE A 150 -6.84 13.77 17.30
CA PHE A 150 -7.69 12.64 16.91
C PHE A 150 -6.97 11.58 16.06
N LYS A 151 -5.67 11.77 15.78
CA LYS A 151 -4.84 10.83 14.99
C LYS A 151 -5.43 10.53 13.60
N VAL A 152 -6.12 11.49 13.00
CA VAL A 152 -6.64 11.39 11.63
C VAL A 152 -5.50 11.57 10.63
N SER A 153 -5.46 10.80 9.55
CA SER A 153 -4.39 10.95 8.55
C SER A 153 -4.42 12.33 7.88
N PRO A 154 -3.28 12.88 7.42
CA PRO A 154 -3.22 14.23 6.85
C PRO A 154 -4.25 14.49 5.74
N LYS A 155 -4.37 13.53 4.80
CA LYS A 155 -5.33 13.61 3.68
C LYS A 155 -6.78 13.62 4.15
N GLN A 156 -7.10 12.83 5.18
CA GLN A 156 -8.44 12.77 5.75
C GLN A 156 -8.79 14.03 6.54
N ALA A 157 -7.83 14.57 7.28
CA ALA A 157 -8.02 15.82 8.03
C ALA A 157 -8.29 16.99 7.09
N ASP A 158 -7.54 17.10 5.99
CA ASP A 158 -7.78 18.15 4.98
C ASP A 158 -9.14 17.99 4.31
N GLN A 159 -9.56 16.75 4.07
CA GLN A 159 -10.88 16.48 3.52
C GLN A 159 -11.99 16.90 4.48
N LEU A 160 -11.85 16.60 5.78
CA LEU A 160 -12.83 16.99 6.79
C LEU A 160 -12.86 18.50 7.00
N ALA A 161 -11.71 19.16 7.01
CA ALA A 161 -11.65 20.61 7.18
C ALA A 161 -12.34 21.37 6.04
N ARG A 162 -12.29 20.85 4.81
CA ARG A 162 -13.10 21.39 3.70
C ARG A 162 -14.58 21.09 3.85
N LEU A 163 -14.92 19.88 4.29
CA LEU A 163 -16.32 19.45 4.43
C LEU A 163 -17.07 20.27 5.49
N TRP A 164 -16.37 20.59 6.57
CA TRP A 164 -16.89 21.33 7.72
C TRP A 164 -16.55 22.82 7.69
N GLU A 165 -16.09 23.34 6.54
CA GLU A 165 -15.75 24.74 6.38
C GLU A 165 -16.95 25.64 6.74
N GLY A 166 -16.74 26.57 7.66
CA GLY A 166 -17.79 27.47 8.19
C GLY A 166 -18.78 26.81 9.16
N ARG A 167 -18.61 25.53 9.49
CA ARG A 167 -19.44 24.74 10.42
C ARG A 167 -18.61 23.98 11.45
N GLU A 168 -17.38 24.40 11.69
CA GLU A 168 -16.42 23.73 12.56
C GLU A 168 -16.95 23.59 13.99
N ALA A 169 -17.68 24.60 14.49
CA ALA A 169 -18.30 24.56 15.81
C ALA A 169 -19.30 23.41 15.99
N GLN A 170 -19.93 22.93 14.92
CA GLN A 170 -20.80 21.76 14.97
C GLN A 170 -19.98 20.48 15.00
N ALA A 171 -18.90 20.41 14.20
CA ALA A 171 -17.95 19.30 14.23
C ALA A 171 -17.36 19.08 15.62
N GLU A 172 -17.06 20.16 16.35
CA GLU A 172 -16.54 20.11 17.73
C GLU A 172 -17.47 19.36 18.70
N LYS A 173 -18.79 19.43 18.52
CA LYS A 173 -19.75 18.68 19.37
C LYS A 173 -19.55 17.18 19.22
N PHE A 174 -19.31 16.71 17.99
CA PHE A 174 -19.03 15.31 17.71
C PHE A 174 -17.64 14.92 18.22
N LEU A 175 -16.63 15.77 18.02
CA LEU A 175 -15.27 15.55 18.53
C LEU A 175 -15.22 15.40 20.05
N ALA A 176 -15.94 16.25 20.79
CA ALA A 176 -16.05 16.17 22.24
C ALA A 176 -16.72 14.88 22.72
N ARG A 177 -17.72 14.37 21.98
CA ARG A 177 -18.32 13.07 22.25
C ARG A 177 -17.34 11.92 21.99
N ILE A 178 -16.67 11.94 20.84
CA ILE A 178 -15.71 10.91 20.43
C ILE A 178 -14.55 10.81 21.40
N LYS A 179 -14.05 11.96 21.88
CA LYS A 179 -12.96 12.01 22.86
C LYS A 179 -13.36 11.34 24.18
N ARG A 180 -14.56 11.64 24.70
CA ARG A 180 -15.11 10.98 25.89
C ARG A 180 -15.26 9.46 25.71
N ASP A 181 -15.82 9.03 24.58
CA ASP A 181 -16.04 7.61 24.30
C ASP A 181 -14.71 6.84 24.15
N HIS A 182 -13.65 7.50 23.69
CA HIS A 182 -12.31 6.94 23.61
C HIS A 182 -11.62 6.86 24.98
N GLU A 183 -11.72 7.92 25.79
CA GLU A 183 -11.20 7.94 27.18
C GLU A 183 -11.88 6.88 28.05
N ALA A 184 -13.15 6.56 27.78
CA ALA A 184 -13.89 5.46 28.41
C ALA A 184 -13.49 4.05 27.92
N GLY A 185 -12.49 3.92 27.04
CA GLY A 185 -11.95 2.64 26.59
C GLY A 185 -12.86 1.85 25.62
N THR A 186 -13.95 2.45 25.13
CA THR A 186 -14.94 1.76 24.27
C THR A 186 -14.50 1.69 22.80
N VAL A 187 -13.49 2.48 22.39
CA VAL A 187 -13.07 2.65 20.99
C VAL A 187 -11.61 2.26 20.77
N LYS A 188 -11.37 1.30 19.87
CA LYS A 188 -10.02 0.81 19.53
C LYS A 188 -9.24 1.65 18.51
N SER A 189 -9.90 2.56 17.76
CA SER A 189 -9.25 3.41 16.76
C SER A 189 -9.87 4.81 16.69
N LEU A 190 -9.21 5.77 17.33
CA LEU A 190 -9.65 7.17 17.41
C LEU A 190 -9.75 7.83 16.02
N GLY A 191 -8.69 7.73 15.21
CA GLY A 191 -8.64 8.39 13.89
C GLY A 191 -9.64 7.81 12.89
N GLY A 192 -9.77 6.48 12.85
CA GLY A 192 -10.73 5.82 11.95
C GLY A 192 -12.18 6.15 12.29
N LEU A 193 -12.52 6.15 13.58
CA LEU A 193 -13.87 6.49 14.04
C LEU A 193 -14.19 7.97 13.80
N THR A 194 -13.25 8.86 14.15
CA THR A 194 -13.38 10.31 13.95
C THR A 194 -13.67 10.64 12.50
N PHE A 195 -12.88 10.06 11.58
CA PHE A 195 -13.10 10.27 10.16
C PHE A 195 -14.47 9.78 9.70
N LYS A 196 -14.90 8.59 10.15
CA LYS A 196 -16.18 8.02 9.75
C LYS A 196 -17.36 8.88 10.20
N ILE A 197 -17.37 9.31 11.48
CA ILE A 197 -18.47 10.09 12.05
C ILE A 197 -18.53 11.46 11.37
N LEU A 198 -17.44 12.22 11.39
CA LEU A 198 -17.44 13.57 10.82
C LEU A 198 -17.71 13.57 9.32
N ARG A 199 -17.26 12.56 8.58
CA ARG A 199 -17.60 12.44 7.16
C ARG A 199 -19.08 12.18 6.95
N ASN A 200 -19.67 11.23 7.68
CA ASN A 200 -21.07 10.87 7.50
C ASN A 200 -22.00 12.02 7.91
N GLU A 201 -21.76 12.64 9.06
CA GLU A 201 -22.58 13.77 9.53
C GLU A 201 -22.40 15.00 8.64
N GLY A 202 -21.17 15.31 8.22
CA GLY A 202 -20.91 16.43 7.32
C GLY A 202 -21.54 16.27 5.92
N GLN A 203 -21.76 15.02 5.47
CA GLN A 203 -22.41 14.71 4.19
C GLN A 203 -23.94 14.71 4.27
N LYS A 204 -24.54 14.33 5.40
CA LYS A 204 -26.01 14.30 5.56
C LYS A 204 -26.65 15.66 5.39
N GLU A 205 -25.98 16.73 5.82
CA GLU A 205 -26.49 18.10 5.66
C GLU A 205 -26.28 18.69 4.25
N PHE A 206 -25.55 18.01 3.36
CA PHE A 206 -25.36 18.42 1.97
C PHE A 206 -26.42 17.83 1.01
N LEU A 207 -27.26 16.91 1.49
CA LEU A 207 -28.39 16.35 0.75
C LEU A 207 -29.69 16.92 1.34
N PRO A 208 -30.20 18.06 0.84
CA PRO A 208 -31.55 18.46 1.15
C PRO A 208 -32.51 17.45 0.51
N GLY A 209 -33.12 16.58 1.32
CA GLY A 209 -34.30 15.78 1.01
C GLY A 209 -34.21 14.79 -0.15
N VAL A 210 -34.10 13.51 0.18
CA VAL A 210 -34.91 12.46 -0.49
C VAL A 210 -35.91 11.96 0.53
#